data_AF-A0A9W9ILX6-F1
#
_entry.id   AF-A0A9W9ILX6-F1
#
_cell.length_a   1.000
_cell.length_b   1.000
_cell.length_c   1.000
_cell.angle_alpha   90.00
_cell.angle_beta   90.00
_cell.angle_gamma   90.00
#
_symmetry.space_group_name_H-M   'P 1'
#
loop_
_entity.id
_entity.type
_entity.pdbx_description
1 polymer ?
#
loop_
_entity_poly.entity_id
_entity_poly.type
_entity_poly.pdbx_seq_one_letter_code
_entity_poly.pdbx_strand_id
1 'polypeptide(L)'
;MYPPLDDSSNRIGGRGTTERQDVLVGKRWEGSDVPASIIEAGRLFSTHVKKTRAMQQLWEERENFMKYDRGWNPDQARWTFETPFGADLPEEISQLDLSEGSHQPSSKTSDDDANRSKPNEPMKETDDPDIQRRLDAVEAFYAQTLAHLQSITIVFLKIILTNVSAVVNQSNSQNSQSMSHGVNGNSAELFADTSIDELDNIRLREITSKAVSGALLLLVKWFKRSHILKFEYMTQLLLDSNYLPLILKMFAHQDVDQAVAQKNDRDDLSFFHFCREHSDHSAEAEEQTGGDTESEDEAVPPPISRNRPNLNAGSKSVQDLSLEESITETIDGPARPEVDELGYPTAPLPKEPITVFSFRNFFSAINYLHIMQKITRNKAHRCLLLVQYKSSTILRKGLKIPDPHLRFYTLKLFKSQVPYCGRKWRQSNMRVITAIYLYCRPELRDDWLAGSDVDAEVEEALPLEQALRGLTHWWHLRQYKDIMGGPDGTSIIDEERDFFVRELESMGWGFAEDMAEDADMGNQMVNGTEWDGGLQTDGWS
;
A
#
# COMPACT_ATOMS: atom_id res chain seq x y z
N MET A 1 -34.27 10.38 -6.97
CA MET A 1 -33.44 9.59 -7.91
C MET A 1 -34.38 8.86 -8.85
N TYR A 2 -34.10 8.85 -10.15
CA TYR A 2 -34.90 8.07 -11.10
C TYR A 2 -34.61 6.57 -10.91
N PRO A 3 -35.62 5.70 -11.03
CA PRO A 3 -35.46 4.26 -10.85
C PRO A 3 -34.53 3.65 -11.92
N PRO A 4 -33.83 2.55 -11.60
CA PRO A 4 -32.99 1.83 -12.56
C PRO A 4 -33.82 1.30 -13.73
N LEU A 5 -33.23 1.29 -14.93
CA LEU A 5 -33.88 1.05 -16.24
C LEU A 5 -34.10 -0.44 -16.58
N ASP A 6 -34.37 -1.30 -15.60
CA ASP A 6 -34.71 -2.71 -15.84
C ASP A 6 -36.22 -2.96 -15.66
N ASP A 7 -36.73 -4.13 -16.02
CA ASP A 7 -38.16 -4.49 -15.85
C ASP A 7 -38.65 -4.38 -14.38
N SER A 8 -37.73 -4.16 -13.43
CA SER A 8 -38.02 -3.91 -12.03
C SER A 8 -38.48 -2.48 -11.72
N SER A 9 -38.28 -1.49 -12.62
CA SER A 9 -38.75 -0.09 -12.38
C SER A 9 -40.25 -0.02 -12.13
N ASN A 10 -41.02 -0.87 -12.82
CA ASN A 10 -42.48 -0.96 -12.70
C ASN A 10 -42.93 -1.77 -11.47
N ARG A 11 -42.00 -2.37 -10.70
CA ARG A 11 -42.26 -3.17 -9.50
C ARG A 11 -41.78 -2.50 -8.21
N ILE A 12 -41.25 -1.28 -8.29
CA ILE A 12 -40.69 -0.52 -7.16
C ILE A 12 -41.77 0.06 -6.21
N GLY A 13 -43.04 0.05 -6.64
CA GLY A 13 -44.18 0.32 -5.77
C GLY A 13 -44.45 -0.87 -4.85
N GLY A 14 -44.32 -0.68 -3.53
CA GLY A 14 -44.58 -1.71 -2.52
C GLY A 14 -45.97 -2.34 -2.66
N ARG A 15 -46.12 -3.60 -2.19
CA ARG A 15 -47.40 -4.32 -2.18
C ARG A 15 -48.42 -3.62 -1.27
N GLY A 16 -49.14 -2.64 -1.78
CA GLY A 16 -50.21 -1.97 -1.06
C GLY A 16 -50.79 -0.78 -1.83
N THR A 17 -52.10 -0.84 -2.11
CA THR A 17 -53.03 0.20 -2.63
C THR A 17 -52.64 1.03 -3.86
N THR A 18 -51.39 1.01 -4.32
CA THR A 18 -50.88 1.74 -5.49
C THR A 18 -51.23 1.05 -6.82
N GLU A 19 -51.47 -0.26 -6.87
CA GLU A 19 -51.84 -0.94 -8.13
C GLU A 19 -53.09 -0.32 -8.79
N ARG A 20 -54.09 0.10 -8.00
CA ARG A 20 -55.27 0.78 -8.55
C ARG A 20 -54.98 2.21 -9.01
N GLN A 21 -54.06 2.91 -8.34
CA GLN A 21 -53.66 4.27 -8.72
C GLN A 21 -52.76 4.27 -9.97
N ASP A 22 -51.87 3.28 -10.10
CA ASP A 22 -51.01 3.09 -11.28
C ASP A 22 -51.80 2.65 -12.53
N VAL A 23 -52.95 1.99 -12.35
CA VAL A 23 -53.88 1.68 -13.47
C VAL A 23 -54.70 2.92 -13.88
N LEU A 24 -55.02 3.82 -12.95
CA LEU A 24 -55.75 5.07 -13.21
C LEU A 24 -54.86 6.16 -13.83
N VAL A 25 -53.60 6.23 -13.41
CA VAL A 25 -52.57 7.07 -14.00
C VAL A 25 -51.89 6.24 -15.09
N GLY A 26 -52.55 6.10 -16.25
CA GLY A 26 -52.18 5.21 -17.36
C GLY A 26 -50.82 5.45 -18.05
N LYS A 27 -49.78 5.88 -17.33
CA LYS A 27 -48.41 5.93 -17.81
C LYS A 27 -47.64 4.72 -17.31
N ARG A 28 -47.55 3.71 -18.18
CA ARG A 28 -46.46 2.74 -18.09
C ARG A 28 -45.18 3.46 -18.52
N TRP A 29 -44.10 3.32 -17.75
CA TRP A 29 -42.80 3.84 -18.15
C TRP A 29 -42.30 2.98 -19.31
N GLU A 30 -42.57 3.42 -20.54
CA GLU A 30 -41.94 2.88 -21.74
C GLU A 30 -40.60 3.60 -21.93
N GLY A 31 -39.56 2.84 -22.30
CA GLY A 31 -38.13 3.20 -22.17
C GLY A 31 -37.61 4.45 -22.91
N SER A 32 -38.47 5.37 -23.36
CA SER A 32 -38.11 6.63 -24.00
C SER A 32 -38.62 7.90 -23.30
N ASP A 33 -39.32 7.81 -22.16
CA ASP A 33 -39.85 8.99 -21.44
C ASP A 33 -38.77 9.77 -20.65
N VAL A 34 -37.49 9.37 -20.75
CA VAL A 34 -36.36 10.02 -20.08
C VAL A 34 -35.63 10.94 -21.09
N PRO A 35 -35.46 12.24 -20.79
CA PRO A 35 -34.71 13.17 -21.64
C PRO A 35 -33.33 12.64 -22.04
N ALA A 36 -32.93 12.87 -23.29
CA ALA A 36 -31.64 12.43 -23.82
C ALA A 36 -30.44 12.87 -22.96
N SER A 37 -30.52 14.06 -22.35
CA SER A 37 -29.49 14.56 -21.41
C SER A 37 -29.34 13.69 -20.16
N ILE A 38 -30.43 13.09 -19.66
CA ILE A 38 -30.41 12.20 -18.50
C ILE A 38 -29.89 10.82 -18.89
N ILE A 39 -30.23 10.33 -20.09
CA ILE A 39 -29.69 9.07 -20.62
C ILE A 39 -28.19 9.21 -20.87
N GLU A 40 -27.75 10.33 -21.45
CA GLU A 40 -26.34 10.65 -21.65
C GLU A 40 -25.60 10.79 -20.31
N ALA A 41 -26.17 11.52 -19.35
CA ALA A 41 -25.62 11.62 -17.99
C ALA A 41 -25.55 10.26 -17.29
N GLY A 42 -26.58 9.41 -17.44
CA GLY A 42 -26.60 8.06 -16.91
C GLY A 42 -25.56 7.14 -17.56
N ARG A 43 -25.34 7.28 -18.87
CA ARG A 43 -24.28 6.56 -19.60
C ARG A 43 -22.90 7.04 -19.17
N LEU A 44 -22.67 8.35 -19.08
CA LEU A 44 -21.42 8.92 -18.57
C LEU A 44 -21.15 8.47 -17.13
N PHE A 45 -22.17 8.52 -16.28
CA PHE A 45 -22.06 8.10 -14.89
C PHE A 45 -21.77 6.59 -14.79
N SER A 46 -22.54 5.73 -15.44
CA SER A 46 -22.32 4.27 -15.38
C SER A 46 -20.99 3.82 -16.00
N THR A 47 -20.52 4.47 -17.06
CA THR A 47 -19.20 4.16 -17.66
C THR A 47 -18.02 4.65 -16.81
N HIS A 48 -18.22 5.68 -15.98
CA HIS A 48 -17.18 6.24 -15.11
C HIS A 48 -17.25 5.76 -13.65
N VAL A 49 -18.39 5.22 -13.20
CA VAL A 49 -18.52 4.57 -11.90
C VAL A 49 -17.95 3.16 -11.99
N LYS A 50 -16.84 2.94 -11.29
CA LYS A 50 -16.19 1.64 -11.21
C LYS A 50 -16.48 1.01 -9.84
N LYS A 51 -17.23 -0.09 -9.81
CA LYS A 51 -17.30 -0.96 -8.63
C LYS A 51 -15.98 -1.76 -8.58
N THR A 52 -15.08 -1.40 -7.69
CA THR A 52 -13.84 -2.16 -7.52
C THR A 52 -14.14 -3.50 -6.86
N ARG A 53 -13.37 -4.54 -7.21
CA ARG A 53 -13.46 -5.87 -6.56
C ARG A 53 -13.35 -5.78 -5.04
N ALA A 54 -12.42 -4.95 -4.55
CA ALA A 54 -12.25 -4.72 -3.12
C ALA A 54 -13.51 -4.14 -2.45
N MET A 55 -14.17 -3.19 -3.11
CA MET A 55 -15.44 -2.61 -2.62
C MET A 55 -16.54 -3.68 -2.58
N GLN A 56 -16.60 -4.52 -3.61
CA GLN A 56 -17.57 -5.61 -3.68
C GLN A 56 -17.36 -6.63 -2.56
N GLN A 57 -16.15 -7.16 -2.41
CA GLN A 57 -15.81 -8.13 -1.36
C GLN A 57 -16.09 -7.57 0.04
N LEU A 58 -15.69 -6.32 0.30
CA LEU A 58 -15.91 -5.71 1.61
C LEU A 58 -17.40 -5.57 1.91
N TRP A 59 -18.19 -5.21 0.90
CA TRP A 59 -19.64 -5.06 1.04
C TRP A 59 -20.33 -6.40 1.26
N GLU A 60 -19.95 -7.44 0.52
CA GLU A 60 -20.46 -8.81 0.68
C GLU A 60 -20.14 -9.34 2.09
N GLU A 61 -18.91 -9.18 2.56
CA GLU A 61 -18.52 -9.62 3.91
C GLU A 61 -19.21 -8.81 5.01
N ARG A 62 -19.36 -7.49 4.83
CA ARG A 62 -20.14 -6.66 5.74
C ARG A 62 -21.60 -7.10 5.81
N GLU A 63 -22.22 -7.40 4.67
CA GLU A 63 -23.61 -7.88 4.64
C GLU A 63 -23.73 -9.23 5.35
N ASN A 64 -22.79 -10.15 5.10
CA ASN A 64 -22.74 -11.44 5.78
C ASN A 64 -22.57 -11.29 7.30
N PHE A 65 -21.70 -10.38 7.73
CA PHE A 65 -21.52 -10.06 9.14
C PHE A 65 -22.81 -9.51 9.76
N MET A 66 -23.47 -8.54 9.11
CA MET A 66 -24.73 -7.96 9.60
C MET A 66 -25.90 -8.95 9.61
N LYS A 67 -25.88 -9.98 8.75
CA LYS A 67 -26.83 -11.09 8.81
C LYS A 67 -26.51 -12.00 9.98
N TYR A 68 -25.24 -12.39 10.11
CA TYR A 68 -24.76 -13.21 11.23
C TYR A 68 -25.09 -12.57 12.58
N ASP A 69 -24.81 -11.28 12.76
CA ASP A 69 -25.06 -10.54 14.00
C ASP A 69 -26.56 -10.55 14.39
N ARG A 70 -27.45 -10.48 13.40
CA ARG A 70 -28.91 -10.56 13.61
C ARG A 70 -29.44 -11.99 13.81
N GLY A 71 -28.57 -13.00 13.85
CA GLY A 71 -28.97 -14.41 13.96
C GLY A 71 -29.26 -15.11 12.63
N TRP A 72 -29.08 -14.43 11.49
CA TRP A 72 -29.34 -14.98 10.16
C TRP A 72 -28.06 -15.62 9.64
N ASN A 73 -27.84 -16.88 9.98
CA ASN A 73 -26.64 -17.60 9.59
C ASN A 73 -26.92 -18.50 8.35
N PRO A 74 -26.45 -18.12 7.14
CA PRO A 74 -26.69 -18.90 5.93
C PRO A 74 -26.03 -20.29 5.98
N ASP A 75 -24.97 -20.46 6.78
CA ASP A 75 -24.32 -21.76 6.97
C ASP A 75 -25.17 -22.65 7.90
N GLN A 76 -25.77 -22.10 8.96
CA GLN A 76 -26.71 -22.85 9.83
C GLN A 76 -28.01 -23.25 9.12
N ALA A 77 -28.52 -22.44 8.19
CA ALA A 77 -29.69 -22.80 7.39
C ALA A 77 -29.47 -24.03 6.48
N ARG A 78 -28.20 -24.39 6.19
CA ARG A 78 -27.85 -25.66 5.55
C ARG A 78 -27.77 -26.82 6.54
N TRP A 79 -27.24 -26.60 7.74
CA TRP A 79 -27.16 -27.64 8.79
C TRP A 79 -28.51 -28.05 9.37
N THR A 80 -29.51 -27.15 9.40
CA THR A 80 -30.86 -27.47 9.89
C THR A 80 -31.63 -28.45 8.98
N PHE A 81 -31.17 -28.70 7.75
CA PHE A 81 -31.78 -29.67 6.84
C PHE A 81 -31.02 -31.01 6.74
N GLU A 82 -29.84 -31.14 7.37
CA GLU A 82 -28.99 -32.35 7.25
C GLU A 82 -28.69 -33.05 8.60
N THR A 83 -29.37 -32.69 9.70
CA THR A 83 -29.34 -33.49 10.93
C THR A 83 -30.49 -34.52 10.94
N PRO A 84 -30.22 -35.83 11.13
CA PRO A 84 -31.27 -36.85 11.30
C PRO A 84 -31.83 -36.85 12.74
N PHE A 85 -32.00 -35.68 13.34
CA PHE A 85 -32.60 -35.49 14.66
C PHE A 85 -33.89 -34.66 14.53
N GLY A 86 -34.81 -35.17 13.72
CA GLY A 86 -36.19 -34.69 13.60
C GLY A 86 -37.19 -35.76 14.00
N ALA A 87 -36.90 -36.55 15.05
CA ALA A 87 -37.78 -37.63 15.50
C ALA A 87 -38.82 -37.19 16.56
N ASP A 88 -38.72 -36.00 17.15
CA ASP A 88 -39.64 -35.55 18.21
C ASP A 88 -40.01 -34.07 18.09
N LEU A 89 -40.61 -33.67 16.97
CA LEU A 89 -41.40 -32.43 16.89
C LEU A 89 -42.88 -32.80 16.72
N PRO A 90 -43.77 -32.42 17.66
CA PRO A 90 -45.20 -32.71 17.56
C PRO A 90 -45.80 -32.19 16.25
N GLU A 91 -46.63 -33.02 15.62
CA GLU A 91 -47.24 -32.88 14.27
C GLU A 91 -48.10 -31.61 14.01
N GLU A 92 -48.10 -30.60 14.88
CA GLU A 92 -49.06 -29.48 14.81
C GLU A 92 -48.56 -28.22 14.08
N ILE A 93 -47.30 -28.13 13.65
CA ILE A 93 -46.78 -26.94 12.92
C ILE A 93 -46.70 -27.17 11.39
N SER A 94 -46.96 -28.39 10.91
CA SER A 94 -46.89 -28.74 9.49
C SER A 94 -48.13 -28.31 8.67
N GLN A 95 -49.12 -27.64 9.27
CA GLN A 95 -50.41 -27.31 8.64
C GLN A 95 -50.62 -25.82 8.32
N LEU A 96 -49.56 -25.02 8.21
CA LEU A 96 -49.66 -23.63 7.76
C LEU A 96 -48.81 -23.37 6.52
N ASP A 97 -49.06 -24.13 5.45
CA ASP A 97 -48.63 -23.79 4.10
C ASP A 97 -49.80 -23.12 3.36
N LEU A 98 -49.76 -21.79 3.27
CA LEU A 98 -50.65 -20.97 2.46
C LEU A 98 -49.98 -20.70 1.11
N SER A 99 -50.08 -21.64 0.17
CA SER A 99 -49.82 -21.36 -1.24
C SER A 99 -50.56 -22.32 -2.20
N GLU A 100 -51.89 -22.25 -2.22
CA GLU A 100 -52.65 -22.63 -3.41
C GLU A 100 -52.42 -21.61 -4.52
N GLY A 101 -51.98 -22.06 -5.70
CA GLY A 101 -52.17 -21.27 -6.92
C GLY A 101 -51.20 -21.50 -8.08
N SER A 102 -51.57 -22.43 -8.96
CA SER A 102 -51.37 -22.40 -10.43
C SER A 102 -50.08 -22.96 -11.08
N HIS A 103 -50.30 -24.13 -11.68
CA HIS A 103 -49.93 -24.56 -13.04
C HIS A 103 -48.46 -24.81 -13.42
N GLN A 104 -48.12 -26.11 -13.47
CA GLN A 104 -47.14 -26.69 -14.41
C GLN A 104 -47.49 -26.36 -15.88
N PRO A 105 -46.47 -26.35 -16.76
CA PRO A 105 -46.45 -27.44 -17.73
C PRO A 105 -45.08 -28.13 -17.88
N SER A 106 -45.20 -29.41 -18.19
CA SER A 106 -44.20 -30.43 -18.50
C SER A 106 -43.16 -30.08 -19.58
N SER A 107 -41.92 -30.53 -19.41
CA SER A 107 -41.36 -31.70 -20.12
C SER A 107 -39.83 -31.62 -20.34
N LYS A 108 -39.21 -32.81 -20.29
CA LYS A 108 -37.89 -33.23 -20.81
C LYS A 108 -36.69 -33.07 -19.89
N THR A 109 -36.42 -34.20 -19.22
CA THR A 109 -35.10 -34.80 -18.97
C THR A 109 -33.96 -34.30 -19.88
N SER A 110 -32.93 -33.74 -19.26
CA SER A 110 -31.53 -33.93 -19.67
C SER A 110 -30.66 -34.01 -18.41
N ASP A 111 -29.81 -35.02 -18.37
CA ASP A 111 -28.97 -35.46 -17.27
C ASP A 111 -27.84 -34.46 -16.91
N ASP A 112 -28.18 -33.32 -16.30
CA ASP A 112 -27.18 -32.33 -15.84
C ASP A 112 -27.14 -32.13 -14.30
N ASP A 113 -27.92 -32.89 -13.53
CA ASP A 113 -28.07 -32.69 -12.08
C ASP A 113 -27.00 -33.39 -11.21
N ALA A 114 -25.87 -33.79 -11.82
CA ALA A 114 -24.77 -34.48 -11.13
C ALA A 114 -23.65 -33.55 -10.63
N ASN A 115 -23.79 -32.23 -10.78
CA ASN A 115 -22.77 -31.26 -10.33
C ASN A 115 -23.25 -30.39 -9.16
N ARG A 116 -23.85 -31.04 -8.15
CA ARG A 116 -24.05 -30.44 -6.84
C ARG A 116 -22.68 -30.34 -6.17
N SER A 117 -22.06 -29.18 -6.35
CA SER A 117 -20.74 -28.82 -5.82
C SER A 117 -20.64 -29.18 -4.34
N LYS A 118 -19.59 -29.94 -4.01
CA LYS A 118 -19.23 -30.31 -2.64
C LYS A 118 -19.03 -29.04 -1.79
N PRO A 119 -19.24 -29.09 -0.46
CA PRO A 119 -19.37 -27.88 0.38
C PRO A 119 -18.07 -27.07 0.58
N ASN A 120 -16.94 -27.49 0.02
CA ASN A 120 -15.61 -26.97 0.33
C ASN A 120 -14.73 -26.72 -0.90
N GLU A 121 -15.28 -26.73 -2.13
CA GLU A 121 -14.47 -26.32 -3.28
C GLU A 121 -14.39 -24.79 -3.33
N PRO A 122 -13.17 -24.21 -3.35
CA PRO A 122 -12.99 -22.76 -3.43
C PRO A 122 -13.69 -22.25 -4.69
N MET A 123 -14.63 -21.31 -4.49
CA MET A 123 -15.38 -20.74 -5.59
C MET A 123 -14.41 -20.04 -6.54
N LYS A 124 -14.43 -20.43 -7.82
CA LYS A 124 -13.54 -19.90 -8.84
C LYS A 124 -13.69 -18.37 -8.91
N GLU A 125 -12.59 -17.64 -8.71
CA GLU A 125 -12.58 -16.17 -8.66
C GLU A 125 -12.51 -15.54 -10.06
N THR A 126 -12.03 -16.29 -11.06
CA THR A 126 -11.88 -15.81 -12.44
C THR A 126 -11.94 -16.96 -13.44
N ASP A 127 -12.40 -16.68 -14.65
CA ASP A 127 -12.44 -17.68 -15.72
C ASP A 127 -11.05 -18.02 -16.26
N ASP A 128 -10.09 -17.09 -16.14
CA ASP A 128 -8.71 -17.25 -16.62
C ASP A 128 -7.93 -18.24 -15.75
N PRO A 129 -7.45 -19.36 -16.32
CA PRO A 129 -6.77 -20.41 -15.56
C PRO A 129 -5.41 -19.96 -14.98
N ASP A 130 -4.66 -19.08 -15.66
CA ASP A 130 -3.37 -18.60 -15.14
C ASP A 130 -3.57 -17.67 -13.95
N ILE A 131 -4.55 -16.77 -14.05
CA ILE A 131 -4.87 -15.85 -12.96
C ILE A 131 -5.41 -16.63 -11.75
N GLN A 132 -6.30 -17.60 -11.96
CA GLN A 132 -6.81 -18.44 -10.87
C GLN A 132 -5.68 -19.18 -10.16
N ARG A 133 -4.77 -19.83 -10.92
CA ARG A 133 -3.61 -20.53 -10.34
C ARG A 133 -2.75 -19.61 -9.46
N ARG A 134 -2.55 -18.35 -9.86
CA ARG A 134 -1.80 -17.37 -9.05
C ARG A 134 -2.55 -16.98 -7.78
N LEU A 135 -3.87 -16.82 -7.86
CA LEU A 135 -4.71 -16.52 -6.70
C LEU A 135 -4.71 -17.69 -5.71
N ASP A 136 -4.80 -18.92 -6.19
CA ASP A 136 -4.71 -20.14 -5.36
C ASP A 136 -3.35 -20.24 -4.65
N ALA A 137 -2.26 -19.90 -5.34
CA ALA A 137 -0.93 -19.85 -4.72
C ALA A 137 -0.83 -18.79 -3.62
N VAL A 138 -1.48 -17.63 -3.81
CA VAL A 138 -1.55 -16.58 -2.79
C VAL A 138 -2.44 -17.00 -1.61
N GLU A 139 -3.54 -17.71 -1.87
CA GLU A 139 -4.40 -18.30 -0.83
C GLU A 139 -3.62 -19.30 0.01
N ALA A 140 -2.96 -20.25 -0.62
CA ALA A 140 -2.14 -21.25 0.07
C ALA A 140 -1.04 -20.60 0.92
N PHE A 141 -0.35 -19.59 0.37
CA PHE A 141 0.64 -18.83 1.12
C PHE A 141 0.01 -18.10 2.32
N TYR A 142 -1.13 -17.43 2.14
CA TYR A 142 -1.80 -16.72 3.22
C TYR A 142 -2.24 -17.65 4.34
N ALA A 143 -2.91 -18.76 4.01
CA ALA A 143 -3.37 -19.74 4.98
C ALA A 143 -2.22 -20.31 5.82
N GLN A 144 -1.10 -20.66 5.19
CA GLN A 144 0.08 -21.19 5.90
C GLN A 144 0.80 -20.14 6.76
N THR A 145 0.76 -18.87 6.37
CA THR A 145 1.49 -17.81 7.05
C THR A 145 0.65 -17.05 8.08
N LEU A 146 -0.67 -17.20 8.09
CA LEU A 146 -1.60 -16.43 8.92
C LEU A 146 -1.19 -16.41 10.41
N ALA A 147 -0.93 -17.58 11.01
CA ALA A 147 -0.54 -17.70 12.42
C ALA A 147 0.81 -17.05 12.77
N HIS A 148 1.66 -16.81 11.78
CA HIS A 148 2.99 -16.21 11.94
C HIS A 148 3.11 -14.83 11.27
N LEU A 149 2.02 -14.30 10.71
CA LEU A 149 2.08 -13.09 9.89
C LEU A 149 2.49 -11.86 10.71
N GLN A 150 2.06 -11.79 11.97
CA GLN A 150 2.51 -10.76 12.91
C GLN A 150 4.02 -10.87 13.16
N SER A 151 4.53 -12.07 13.45
CA SER A 151 5.96 -12.30 13.68
C SER A 151 6.80 -11.93 12.45
N ILE A 152 6.36 -12.33 11.25
CA ILE A 152 7.01 -11.97 9.98
C ILE A 152 7.05 -10.45 9.82
N THR A 153 5.93 -9.77 10.09
CA THR A 153 5.84 -8.30 10.03
C THR A 153 6.83 -7.67 11.00
N ILE A 154 6.88 -8.12 12.25
CA ILE A 154 7.82 -7.61 13.26
C ILE A 154 9.27 -7.80 12.83
N VAL A 155 9.63 -8.97 12.27
CA VAL A 155 11.01 -9.22 11.78
C VAL A 155 11.38 -8.23 10.68
N PHE A 156 10.48 -8.01 9.71
CA PHE A 156 10.70 -7.00 8.67
C PHE A 156 10.89 -5.60 9.24
N LEU A 157 10.06 -5.19 10.22
CA LEU A 157 10.20 -3.87 10.84
C LEU A 157 11.46 -3.74 11.71
N LYS A 158 11.91 -4.83 12.36
CA LYS A 158 13.18 -4.85 13.10
C LYS A 158 14.37 -4.61 12.18
N ILE A 159 14.38 -5.21 10.97
CA ILE A 159 15.43 -4.95 9.97
C ILE A 159 15.43 -3.45 9.58
N ILE A 160 14.25 -2.89 9.31
CA ILE A 160 14.13 -1.45 9.00
C ILE A 160 14.62 -0.59 10.17
N LEU A 161 14.25 -0.92 11.40
CA LEU A 161 14.66 -0.20 12.61
C LEU A 161 16.18 -0.23 12.80
N THR A 162 16.83 -1.37 12.59
CA THR A 162 18.29 -1.48 12.63
C THR A 162 18.93 -0.54 11.60
N ASN A 163 18.40 -0.53 10.36
CA ASN A 163 18.91 0.34 9.29
C ASN A 163 18.75 1.82 9.65
N VAL A 164 17.59 2.23 10.16
CA VAL A 164 17.32 3.61 10.59
C VAL A 164 18.22 4.01 11.76
N SER A 165 18.39 3.15 12.75
CA SER A 165 19.22 3.45 13.92
C SER A 165 20.68 3.67 13.55
N ALA A 166 21.20 2.88 12.60
CA ALA A 166 22.54 3.06 12.08
C ALA A 166 22.71 4.41 11.34
N VAL A 167 21.72 4.84 10.56
CA VAL A 167 21.75 6.16 9.88
C VAL A 167 21.73 7.31 10.89
N VAL A 168 20.87 7.22 11.92
CA VAL A 168 20.78 8.22 12.98
C VAL A 168 22.12 8.36 13.71
N ASN A 169 22.76 7.23 14.06
CA ASN A 169 24.05 7.23 14.74
C ASN A 169 25.16 7.84 13.87
N GLN A 170 25.20 7.53 12.56
CA GLN A 170 26.17 8.11 11.63
C GLN A 170 26.03 9.63 11.50
N SER A 171 24.80 10.15 11.47
CA SER A 171 24.55 11.60 11.40
C SER A 171 25.08 12.35 12.64
N ASN A 172 25.02 11.71 13.82
CA ASN A 172 25.56 12.27 15.05
C ASN A 172 27.10 12.17 15.13
N SER A 173 27.70 11.13 14.55
CA SER A 173 29.16 10.94 14.54
C SER A 173 29.90 11.87 13.57
N GLN A 174 29.32 12.21 12.41
CA GLN A 174 29.95 13.18 11.49
C GLN A 174 30.11 14.57 12.11
N ASN A 175 29.24 14.94 13.06
CA ASN A 175 29.32 16.24 13.74
C ASN A 175 30.44 16.31 14.81
N SER A 176 31.07 15.18 15.16
CA SER A 176 32.12 15.10 16.20
C SER A 176 33.54 14.84 15.63
N GLN A 177 33.67 14.42 14.37
CA GLN A 177 34.97 14.18 13.73
C GLN A 177 35.66 15.42 13.13
N SER A 178 35.02 16.59 13.15
CA SER A 178 35.63 17.84 12.66
C SER A 178 36.81 18.35 13.50
N MET A 179 37.17 17.73 14.63
CA MET A 179 38.17 18.26 15.58
C MET A 179 39.35 17.31 15.90
N SER A 180 39.55 16.22 15.15
CA SER A 180 40.67 15.32 15.40
C SER A 180 41.38 14.92 14.10
N HIS A 181 42.14 15.86 13.54
CA HIS A 181 43.14 15.56 12.51
C HIS A 181 44.54 15.72 13.11
N GLY A 182 45.10 14.59 13.54
CA GLY A 182 46.50 14.52 13.90
C GLY A 182 46.88 13.21 14.56
N VAL A 183 47.16 12.16 13.77
CA VAL A 183 48.07 11.05 14.17
C VAL A 183 48.64 10.34 12.93
N ASN A 184 49.94 10.04 13.01
CA ASN A 184 50.88 9.46 12.03
C ASN A 184 50.51 8.08 11.43
N GLY A 185 50.64 7.98 10.10
CA GLY A 185 51.66 7.20 9.37
C GLY A 185 51.64 5.66 9.36
N ASN A 186 51.16 4.98 10.39
CA ASN A 186 51.22 3.49 10.50
C ASN A 186 49.84 2.83 10.58
N SER A 187 48.80 3.60 10.30
CA SER A 187 47.39 3.26 10.50
C SER A 187 46.62 3.14 9.18
N ALA A 188 47.26 3.39 8.03
CA ALA A 188 46.60 3.40 6.72
C ALA A 188 45.95 2.07 6.33
N GLU A 189 46.55 0.92 6.65
CA GLU A 189 45.96 -0.40 6.37
C GLU A 189 44.77 -0.71 7.29
N LEU A 190 44.88 -0.45 8.60
CA LEU A 190 43.76 -0.59 9.54
C LEU A 190 42.61 0.38 9.22
N PHE A 191 42.92 1.59 8.76
CA PHE A 191 41.92 2.55 8.29
C PHE A 191 41.28 2.11 6.97
N ALA A 192 42.03 1.49 6.06
CA ALA A 192 41.50 0.95 4.82
C ALA A 192 40.54 -0.22 5.07
N ASP A 193 40.91 -1.20 5.91
CA ASP A 193 40.05 -2.32 6.28
C ASP A 193 38.78 -1.85 7.01
N THR A 194 38.92 -0.94 7.98
CA THR A 194 37.78 -0.33 8.67
C THR A 194 36.84 0.42 7.70
N SER A 195 37.41 1.08 6.68
CA SER A 195 36.61 1.76 5.66
C SER A 195 35.87 0.80 4.73
N ILE A 196 36.44 -0.37 4.45
CA ILE A 196 35.81 -1.42 3.62
C ILE A 196 34.64 -2.05 4.40
N ASP A 197 34.83 -2.35 5.68
CA ASP A 197 33.77 -2.86 6.55
C ASP A 197 32.62 -1.86 6.69
N GLU A 198 32.91 -0.56 6.85
CA GLU A 198 31.88 0.47 6.90
C GLU A 198 31.09 0.56 5.59
N LEU A 199 31.78 0.49 4.44
CA LEU A 199 31.14 0.47 3.12
C LEU A 199 30.27 -0.77 2.92
N ASP A 200 30.73 -1.96 3.32
CA ASP A 200 29.92 -3.17 3.20
C ASP A 200 28.70 -3.12 4.13
N ASN A 201 28.82 -2.53 5.32
CA ASN A 201 27.69 -2.27 6.20
C ASN A 201 26.67 -1.28 5.59
N ILE A 202 27.12 -0.23 4.91
CA ILE A 202 26.22 0.66 4.14
C ILE A 202 25.51 -0.13 3.05
N ARG A 203 26.24 -0.90 2.25
CA ARG A 203 25.71 -1.71 1.15
C ARG A 203 24.71 -2.76 1.63
N LEU A 204 24.99 -3.43 2.75
CA LEU A 204 24.08 -4.40 3.38
C LEU A 204 22.76 -3.74 3.79
N ARG A 205 22.80 -2.52 4.33
CA ARG A 205 21.59 -1.75 4.67
C ARG A 205 20.75 -1.43 3.43
N GLU A 206 21.38 -1.08 2.30
CA GLU A 206 20.66 -0.85 1.05
C GLU A 206 20.01 -2.13 0.49
N ILE A 207 20.74 -3.24 0.52
CA ILE A 207 20.25 -4.55 0.06
C ILE A 207 19.05 -5.00 0.90
N THR A 208 19.19 -4.98 2.22
CA THR A 208 18.15 -5.42 3.14
C THR A 208 16.93 -4.49 3.06
N SER A 209 17.12 -3.17 2.96
CA SER A 209 16.02 -2.21 2.75
C SER A 209 15.27 -2.46 1.45
N LYS A 210 15.97 -2.75 0.35
CA LYS A 210 15.35 -3.11 -0.92
C LYS A 210 14.54 -4.41 -0.80
N ALA A 211 15.13 -5.44 -0.19
CA ALA A 211 14.48 -6.73 -0.04
C ALA A 211 13.20 -6.63 0.81
N VAL A 212 13.29 -6.01 1.99
CA VAL A 212 12.16 -5.88 2.93
C VAL A 212 11.06 -4.99 2.37
N SER A 213 11.40 -3.81 1.84
CA SER A 213 10.39 -2.90 1.26
C SER A 213 9.68 -3.52 0.05
N GLY A 214 10.41 -4.25 -0.80
CA GLY A 214 9.85 -4.99 -1.92
C GLY A 214 8.91 -6.12 -1.48
N ALA A 215 9.34 -6.93 -0.51
CA ALA A 215 8.55 -8.03 0.03
C ALA A 215 7.25 -7.52 0.68
N LEU A 216 7.33 -6.52 1.55
CA LEU A 216 6.16 -5.90 2.19
C LEU A 216 5.19 -5.33 1.15
N LEU A 217 5.69 -4.61 0.14
CA LEU A 217 4.82 -4.04 -0.89
C LEU A 217 4.14 -5.12 -1.73
N LEU A 218 4.84 -6.21 -2.04
CA LEU A 218 4.27 -7.36 -2.76
C LEU A 218 3.19 -8.04 -1.93
N LEU A 219 3.42 -8.31 -0.65
CA LEU A 219 2.42 -8.88 0.26
C LEU A 219 1.15 -8.02 0.30
N VAL A 220 1.31 -6.72 0.56
CA VAL A 220 0.20 -5.77 0.60
C VAL A 220 -0.57 -5.72 -0.73
N LYS A 221 0.13 -5.82 -1.88
CA LYS A 221 -0.52 -5.84 -3.20
C LYS A 221 -1.26 -7.16 -3.46
N TRP A 222 -0.62 -8.29 -3.23
CA TRP A 222 -1.18 -9.61 -3.52
C TRP A 222 -2.33 -9.97 -2.59
N PHE A 223 -2.23 -9.66 -1.30
CA PHE A 223 -3.34 -9.84 -0.38
C PHE A 223 -4.54 -9.01 -0.80
N LYS A 224 -4.36 -7.75 -1.24
CA LYS A 224 -5.47 -6.94 -1.76
C LYS A 224 -6.06 -7.50 -3.05
N ARG A 225 -5.25 -8.17 -3.87
CA ARG A 225 -5.72 -8.79 -5.12
C ARG A 225 -6.51 -10.06 -4.86
N SER A 226 -6.11 -10.86 -3.86
CA SER A 226 -6.82 -12.07 -3.41
C SER A 226 -8.09 -11.72 -2.63
N HIS A 227 -7.99 -10.97 -1.53
CA HIS A 227 -9.17 -10.57 -0.77
C HIS A 227 -8.92 -9.28 0.04
N ILE A 228 -9.89 -8.37 0.03
CA ILE A 228 -9.74 -7.08 0.73
C ILE A 228 -9.44 -7.24 2.22
N LEU A 229 -10.04 -8.20 2.92
CA LEU A 229 -9.82 -8.39 4.36
C LEU A 229 -8.42 -8.93 4.71
N LYS A 230 -7.78 -9.70 3.82
CA LYS A 230 -6.36 -10.09 3.96
C LYS A 230 -5.44 -8.87 3.90
N PHE A 231 -5.76 -7.95 3.01
CA PHE A 231 -5.06 -6.68 2.92
C PHE A 231 -5.29 -5.83 4.16
N GLU A 232 -6.54 -5.72 4.63
CA GLU A 232 -6.85 -4.94 5.83
C GLU A 232 -6.08 -5.49 7.04
N TYR A 233 -6.07 -6.80 7.25
CA TYR A 233 -5.28 -7.44 8.30
C TYR A 233 -3.79 -7.12 8.21
N MET A 234 -3.17 -7.29 7.03
CA MET A 234 -1.75 -6.96 6.85
C MET A 234 -1.46 -5.49 7.15
N THR A 235 -2.35 -4.56 6.77
CA THR A 235 -2.18 -3.15 7.08
C THR A 235 -2.42 -2.81 8.55
N GLN A 236 -3.30 -3.54 9.25
CA GLN A 236 -3.48 -3.45 10.70
C GLN A 236 -2.21 -3.89 11.43
N LEU A 237 -1.64 -5.05 11.07
CA LEU A 237 -0.37 -5.54 11.64
C LEU A 237 0.77 -4.53 11.47
N LEU A 238 0.88 -3.92 10.28
CA LEU A 238 1.88 -2.86 10.03
C LEU A 238 1.63 -1.63 10.90
N LEU A 239 0.37 -1.21 11.03
CA LEU A 239 0.01 -0.06 11.85
C LEU A 239 0.33 -0.30 13.33
N ASP A 240 -0.11 -1.43 13.88
CA ASP A 240 0.05 -1.81 15.29
C ASP A 240 1.51 -2.05 15.65
N SER A 241 2.31 -2.52 14.68
CA SER A 241 3.76 -2.67 14.83
C SER A 241 4.54 -1.37 14.60
N ASN A 242 3.87 -0.21 14.64
CA ASN A 242 4.47 1.12 14.53
C ASN A 242 5.19 1.42 13.20
N TYR A 243 4.67 0.92 12.08
CA TYR A 243 5.24 1.20 10.74
C TYR A 243 5.27 2.70 10.41
N LEU A 244 4.17 3.42 10.66
CA LEU A 244 4.06 4.85 10.32
C LEU A 244 5.17 5.70 11.00
N PRO A 245 5.29 5.70 12.34
CA PRO A 245 6.34 6.49 13.01
C PRO A 245 7.75 6.01 12.63
N LEU A 246 7.97 4.70 12.43
CA LEU A 246 9.28 4.17 12.03
C LEU A 246 9.74 4.73 10.68
N ILE A 247 8.87 4.70 9.66
CA ILE A 247 9.21 5.22 8.34
C ILE A 247 9.33 6.74 8.36
N LEU A 248 8.48 7.46 9.10
CA LEU A 248 8.62 8.90 9.25
C LEU A 248 9.95 9.27 9.92
N LYS A 249 10.39 8.52 10.94
CA LYS A 249 11.72 8.67 11.54
C LYS A 249 12.83 8.45 10.51
N MET A 250 12.70 7.45 9.66
CA MET A 250 13.64 7.24 8.55
C MET A 250 13.75 8.48 7.65
N PHE A 251 12.62 8.98 7.13
CA PHE A 251 12.61 10.16 6.24
C PHE A 251 13.04 11.45 6.93
N ALA A 252 12.93 11.55 8.26
CA ALA A 252 13.38 12.70 9.01
C ALA A 252 14.91 12.76 9.10
N HIS A 253 15.59 11.62 9.23
CA HIS A 253 17.03 11.53 9.45
C HIS A 253 17.85 11.12 8.23
N GLN A 254 17.24 10.43 7.25
CA GLN A 254 17.90 10.06 6.00
C GLN A 254 17.53 11.06 4.91
N ASP A 255 18.48 11.89 4.49
CA ASP A 255 18.30 12.72 3.30
C ASP A 255 18.35 11.84 2.05
N VAL A 256 17.17 11.51 1.54
CA VAL A 256 16.99 10.60 0.38
C VAL A 256 17.78 11.06 -0.83
N ASP A 257 17.88 12.36 -1.05
CA ASP A 257 18.67 12.95 -2.13
C ASP A 257 20.17 12.61 -2.01
N GLN A 258 20.74 12.72 -0.80
CA GLN A 258 22.12 12.32 -0.54
C GLN A 258 22.31 10.81 -0.66
N ALA A 259 21.40 10.02 -0.09
CA ALA A 259 21.48 8.56 -0.12
C ALA A 259 21.42 8.01 -1.56
N VAL A 260 20.64 8.64 -2.44
CA VAL A 260 20.56 8.26 -3.85
C VAL A 260 21.82 8.63 -4.63
N ALA A 261 22.44 9.77 -4.32
CA ALA A 261 23.63 10.24 -5.02
C ALA A 261 24.88 9.40 -4.70
N GLN A 262 24.90 8.68 -3.58
CA GLN A 262 26.03 7.85 -3.18
C GLN A 262 26.06 6.52 -3.96
N LYS A 263 27.21 6.21 -4.56
CA LYS A 263 27.50 4.89 -5.13
C LYS A 263 28.35 4.09 -4.15
N ASN A 264 27.69 3.16 -3.46
CA ASN A 264 28.34 2.30 -2.46
C ASN A 264 28.78 0.94 -3.03
N ASP A 265 28.48 0.65 -4.31
CA ASP A 265 28.98 -0.54 -5.01
C ASP A 265 30.38 -0.28 -5.58
N ARG A 266 31.33 -1.10 -5.14
CA ARG A 266 32.71 -1.17 -5.63
C ARG A 266 32.80 -2.19 -6.77
N ASP A 267 33.00 -1.71 -7.99
CA ASP A 267 33.10 -2.57 -9.17
C ASP A 267 34.41 -3.38 -9.18
N ASP A 268 35.48 -2.83 -8.60
CA ASP A 268 36.78 -3.46 -8.33
C ASP A 268 36.67 -4.68 -7.39
N LEU A 269 35.77 -4.63 -6.42
CA LEU A 269 35.53 -5.74 -5.49
C LEU A 269 34.36 -6.65 -5.92
N SER A 270 33.91 -6.50 -7.16
CA SER A 270 32.80 -7.29 -7.71
C SER A 270 33.24 -8.72 -8.03
N PHE A 271 32.33 -9.68 -7.84
CA PHE A 271 32.53 -11.09 -8.25
C PHE A 271 32.98 -11.20 -9.71
N PHE A 272 32.38 -10.42 -10.62
CA PHE A 272 32.75 -10.47 -12.03
C PHE A 272 34.12 -9.84 -12.32
N HIS A 273 34.53 -8.85 -11.52
CA HIS A 273 35.87 -8.28 -11.61
C HIS A 273 36.91 -9.28 -11.14
N PHE A 274 36.68 -9.91 -9.98
CA PHE A 274 37.50 -11.01 -9.49
C PHE A 274 37.62 -12.15 -10.52
N CYS A 275 36.50 -12.58 -11.11
CA CYS A 275 36.52 -13.59 -12.17
C CYS A 275 37.27 -13.14 -13.42
N ARG A 276 37.25 -11.85 -13.77
CA ARG A 276 37.97 -11.31 -14.92
C ARG A 276 39.48 -11.29 -14.67
N GLU A 277 39.91 -10.86 -13.49
CA GLU A 277 41.33 -10.82 -13.10
C GLU A 277 41.94 -12.22 -13.01
N HIS A 278 41.16 -13.21 -12.54
CA HIS A 278 41.60 -14.59 -12.36
C HIS A 278 41.20 -15.51 -13.53
N SER A 279 40.69 -14.93 -14.63
CA SER A 279 40.42 -15.65 -15.87
C SER A 279 41.71 -15.83 -16.66
N ASP A 280 41.84 -16.97 -17.35
CA ASP A 280 42.92 -17.20 -18.33
C ASP A 280 42.92 -16.15 -19.46
N HIS A 281 41.84 -15.38 -19.60
CA HIS A 281 41.68 -14.25 -20.52
C HIS A 281 41.74 -12.90 -19.77
N SER A 282 42.80 -12.67 -19.00
CA SER A 282 43.05 -11.37 -18.37
C SER A 282 43.21 -10.29 -19.45
N ALA A 283 42.73 -9.06 -19.17
CA ALA A 283 42.72 -7.94 -20.12
C ALA A 283 44.12 -7.57 -20.67
N GLU A 284 45.20 -7.99 -19.99
CA GLU A 284 46.57 -7.84 -20.49
C GLU A 284 46.85 -8.64 -21.78
N ALA A 285 46.05 -9.67 -22.09
CA ALA A 285 46.15 -10.42 -23.35
C ALA A 285 45.59 -9.65 -24.57
N GLU A 286 44.72 -8.66 -24.36
CA GLU A 286 44.14 -7.84 -25.45
C GLU A 286 45.03 -6.65 -25.83
N GLU A 287 45.89 -6.15 -24.94
CA GLU A 287 46.86 -5.09 -25.28
C GLU A 287 48.17 -5.61 -25.90
N GLN A 288 48.49 -6.90 -25.74
CA GLN A 288 49.70 -7.51 -26.31
C GLN A 288 49.48 -8.22 -27.66
N THR A 289 48.24 -8.32 -28.15
CA THR A 289 47.93 -8.92 -29.47
C THR A 289 47.86 -7.90 -30.60
N GLY A 290 48.66 -6.82 -30.49
CA GLY A 290 49.05 -5.96 -31.62
C GLY A 290 50.29 -6.46 -32.36
N GLY A 291 50.72 -7.70 -32.14
CA GLY A 291 51.88 -8.32 -32.79
C GLY A 291 51.46 -9.52 -33.64
N ASP A 292 51.56 -9.32 -34.96
CA ASP A 292 51.67 -10.30 -36.05
C ASP A 292 51.48 -11.78 -35.66
N THR A 293 50.29 -12.32 -35.92
CA THR A 293 50.14 -13.74 -36.22
C THR A 293 49.28 -13.89 -37.47
N GLU A 294 49.95 -13.93 -38.62
CA GLU A 294 49.41 -14.56 -39.82
C GLU A 294 49.10 -16.03 -39.50
N SER A 295 47.82 -16.34 -39.32
CA SER A 295 47.31 -17.72 -39.18
C SER A 295 46.31 -17.97 -40.30
N GLU A 296 46.76 -18.73 -41.30
CA GLU A 296 45.99 -19.22 -42.46
C GLU A 296 44.93 -20.25 -42.05
N ASP A 297 43.81 -19.83 -41.44
CA ASP A 297 42.62 -20.69 -41.34
C ASP A 297 41.36 -19.94 -41.78
N GLU A 298 41.07 -20.03 -43.08
CA GLU A 298 40.03 -19.30 -43.81
C GLU A 298 38.61 -19.89 -43.62
N ALA A 299 38.30 -20.44 -42.44
CA ALA A 299 37.01 -21.09 -42.16
C ALA A 299 36.31 -20.67 -40.85
N VAL A 300 36.83 -19.67 -40.11
CA VAL A 300 36.14 -19.14 -38.92
C VAL A 300 35.39 -17.85 -39.26
N PRO A 301 34.05 -17.79 -39.13
CA PRO A 301 33.33 -16.54 -39.33
C PRO A 301 33.71 -15.54 -38.23
N PRO A 302 33.93 -14.25 -38.57
CA PRO A 302 34.37 -13.25 -37.59
C PRO A 302 33.33 -13.09 -36.46
N PRO A 303 33.77 -12.82 -35.22
CA PRO A 303 32.88 -12.62 -34.10
C PRO A 303 31.95 -11.42 -34.33
N ILE A 304 30.65 -11.62 -34.10
CA ILE A 304 29.62 -10.59 -34.26
C ILE A 304 29.82 -9.53 -33.17
N SER A 305 30.30 -8.36 -33.56
CA SER A 305 30.39 -7.20 -32.66
C SER A 305 28.99 -6.79 -32.18
N ARG A 306 28.77 -6.83 -30.87
CA ARG A 306 27.54 -6.37 -30.21
C ARG A 306 27.53 -4.87 -29.91
N ASN A 307 28.64 -4.18 -30.12
CA ASN A 307 28.75 -2.75 -29.91
C ASN A 307 28.85 -2.02 -31.25
N ARG A 308 27.81 -1.26 -31.57
CA ARG A 308 27.78 -0.34 -32.70
C ARG A 308 28.83 0.75 -32.44
N PRO A 309 29.91 0.88 -33.25
CA PRO A 309 30.85 1.98 -33.08
C PRO A 309 30.12 3.29 -33.34
N ASN A 310 30.21 4.20 -32.37
CA ASN A 310 29.64 5.54 -32.45
C ASN A 310 30.47 6.34 -33.46
N LEU A 311 29.99 6.44 -34.69
CA LEU A 311 30.57 7.29 -35.73
C LEU A 311 30.28 8.75 -35.37
N ASN A 312 31.16 9.37 -34.58
CA ASN A 312 31.46 10.81 -34.62
C ASN A 312 32.66 11.13 -33.73
N ALA A 313 33.87 10.89 -34.27
CA ALA A 313 35.09 11.52 -33.78
C ALA A 313 35.96 11.92 -34.98
N GLY A 314 35.54 12.98 -35.67
CA GLY A 314 36.36 13.70 -36.63
C GLY A 314 37.14 14.81 -35.91
N SER A 315 38.44 14.61 -35.77
CA SER A 315 39.46 15.54 -35.29
C SER A 315 39.24 17.01 -35.68
N LYS A 316 39.30 17.92 -34.70
CA LYS A 316 40.01 19.20 -34.80
C LYS A 316 40.57 19.62 -33.44
N SER A 317 41.89 19.69 -33.37
CA SER A 317 42.67 20.40 -32.36
C SER A 317 42.35 21.90 -32.36
N VAL A 318 42.11 22.53 -31.20
CA VAL A 318 42.78 23.78 -30.78
C VAL A 318 42.56 24.08 -29.28
N GLN A 319 43.65 24.45 -28.59
CA GLN A 319 43.76 25.45 -27.50
C GLN A 319 43.10 25.21 -26.14
N ASP A 320 43.91 24.69 -25.22
CA ASP A 320 44.41 25.40 -24.02
C ASP A 320 43.61 26.63 -23.60
N LEU A 321 42.73 26.46 -22.60
CA LEU A 321 42.26 27.44 -21.61
C LEU A 321 41.37 26.69 -20.59
N SER A 322 41.53 26.99 -19.30
CA SER A 322 40.72 26.52 -18.15
C SER A 322 41.23 25.29 -17.37
N LEU A 323 42.46 25.39 -16.84
CA LEU A 323 42.89 24.60 -15.68
C LEU A 323 42.30 25.15 -14.35
N GLU A 324 41.65 26.32 -14.38
CA GLU A 324 41.08 26.96 -13.18
C GLU A 324 39.63 26.52 -12.85
N GLU A 325 38.84 26.00 -13.80
CA GLU A 325 37.49 25.45 -13.47
C GLU A 325 37.56 24.09 -12.78
N SER A 326 38.68 23.36 -12.93
CA SER A 326 38.85 22.01 -12.34
C SER A 326 39.10 22.00 -10.83
N ILE A 327 39.43 23.15 -10.24
CA ILE A 327 39.77 23.26 -8.81
C ILE A 327 38.56 23.71 -7.96
N THR A 328 37.53 24.31 -8.57
CA THR A 328 36.29 24.66 -7.85
C THR A 328 35.29 23.51 -7.77
N GLU A 329 35.37 22.51 -8.64
CA GLU A 329 34.48 21.32 -8.60
C GLU A 329 34.90 20.29 -7.54
N THR A 330 36.08 20.41 -6.95
CA THR A 330 36.57 19.47 -5.92
C THR A 330 36.08 19.76 -4.51
N ILE A 331 35.32 20.85 -4.28
CA ILE A 331 34.84 21.22 -2.94
C ILE A 331 33.30 21.13 -2.81
N ASP A 332 32.56 21.21 -3.92
CA ASP A 332 31.12 20.95 -3.97
C ASP A 332 30.84 20.08 -5.20
N GLY A 333 30.31 18.86 -4.99
CA GLY A 333 29.94 17.97 -6.08
C GLY A 333 28.93 18.61 -7.05
N PRO A 334 28.66 18.01 -8.22
CA PRO A 334 27.78 18.60 -9.23
C PRO A 334 26.44 19.01 -8.61
N ALA A 335 26.05 20.27 -8.83
CA ALA A 335 24.82 20.84 -8.28
C ALA A 335 23.64 19.91 -8.60
N ARG A 336 23.02 19.38 -7.55
CA ARG A 336 22.00 18.33 -7.69
C ARG A 336 20.74 18.93 -8.30
N PRO A 337 20.11 18.24 -9.27
CA PRO A 337 18.88 18.76 -9.85
C PRO A 337 17.78 18.72 -8.80
N GLU A 338 17.31 19.89 -8.41
CA GLU A 338 16.12 20.06 -7.58
C GLU A 338 14.96 20.58 -8.41
N VAL A 339 13.75 20.26 -7.94
CA VAL A 339 12.49 20.77 -8.49
C VAL A 339 11.68 21.43 -7.39
N ASP A 340 10.87 22.40 -7.77
CA ASP A 340 9.92 23.02 -6.85
C ASP A 340 8.74 22.09 -6.54
N GLU A 341 7.80 22.53 -5.70
CA GLU A 341 6.64 21.68 -5.34
C GLU A 341 5.77 21.32 -6.56
N LEU A 342 5.78 22.12 -7.62
CA LEU A 342 5.04 21.87 -8.85
C LEU A 342 5.80 21.00 -9.86
N GLY A 343 7.09 20.74 -9.61
CA GLY A 343 7.92 19.88 -10.46
C GLY A 343 8.72 20.65 -11.50
N TYR A 344 8.77 21.98 -11.39
CA TYR A 344 9.60 22.80 -12.26
C TYR A 344 11.04 22.83 -11.72
N PRO A 345 12.05 22.66 -12.57
CA PRO A 345 13.45 22.74 -12.16
C PRO A 345 13.75 24.10 -11.51
N THR A 346 14.40 24.07 -10.35
CA THR A 346 14.86 25.30 -9.65
C THR A 346 16.23 25.76 -10.14
N ALA A 347 17.00 24.86 -10.73
CA ALA A 347 18.30 25.07 -11.33
C ALA A 347 18.30 24.56 -12.79
N PRO A 348 19.21 25.06 -13.66
CA PRO A 348 19.38 24.49 -14.99
C PRO A 348 19.69 22.99 -14.87
N LEU A 349 18.90 22.17 -15.57
CA LEU A 349 19.08 20.72 -15.56
C LEU A 349 20.44 20.35 -16.19
N PRO A 350 21.08 19.28 -15.70
CA PRO A 350 22.24 18.71 -16.37
C PRO A 350 21.93 18.41 -17.85
N LYS A 351 22.85 18.76 -18.74
CA LYS A 351 22.70 18.52 -20.19
C LYS A 351 22.71 17.02 -20.53
N GLU A 352 23.34 16.21 -19.69
CA GLU A 352 23.45 14.77 -19.83
C GLU A 352 22.59 14.05 -18.78
N PRO A 353 22.01 12.89 -19.11
CA PRO A 353 21.23 12.12 -18.16
C PRO A 353 22.12 11.62 -17.01
N ILE A 354 21.63 11.72 -15.78
CA ILE A 354 22.32 11.16 -14.61
C ILE A 354 22.27 9.64 -14.70
N THR A 355 23.42 9.01 -14.94
CA THR A 355 23.55 7.55 -15.03
C THR A 355 24.04 6.92 -13.74
N VAL A 356 24.62 7.72 -12.82
CA VAL A 356 25.21 7.27 -11.57
C VAL A 356 24.30 7.63 -10.40
N PHE A 357 23.59 6.64 -9.86
CA PHE A 357 22.75 6.77 -8.66
C PHE A 357 22.48 5.41 -8.02
N SER A 358 22.16 5.39 -6.71
CA SER A 358 21.70 4.19 -6.01
C SER A 358 20.23 3.91 -6.31
N PHE A 359 19.99 2.98 -7.24
CA PHE A 359 18.66 2.44 -7.51
C PHE A 359 18.01 1.80 -6.27
N ARG A 360 18.81 1.19 -5.38
CA ARG A 360 18.30 0.50 -4.18
C ARG A 360 17.65 1.48 -3.21
N ASN A 361 18.27 2.65 -3.04
CA ASN A 361 17.74 3.71 -2.18
C ASN A 361 16.46 4.33 -2.75
N PHE A 362 16.43 4.61 -4.06
CA PHE A 362 15.18 5.05 -4.71
C PHE A 362 14.06 4.02 -4.55
N PHE A 363 14.34 2.76 -4.92
CA PHE A 363 13.36 1.68 -4.85
C PHE A 363 12.78 1.52 -3.44
N SER A 364 13.64 1.55 -2.42
CA SER A 364 13.22 1.41 -1.03
C SER A 364 12.39 2.60 -0.55
N ALA A 365 12.85 3.83 -0.80
CA ALA A 365 12.14 5.05 -0.41
C ALA A 365 10.75 5.14 -1.06
N ILE A 366 10.65 4.85 -2.36
CA ILE A 366 9.39 4.83 -3.10
C ILE A 366 8.44 3.76 -2.53
N ASN A 367 8.96 2.55 -2.25
CA ASN A 367 8.16 1.48 -1.68
C ASN A 367 7.65 1.83 -0.28
N TYR A 368 8.47 2.44 0.57
CA TYR A 368 8.05 2.83 1.91
C TYR A 368 6.91 3.86 1.88
N LEU A 369 6.99 4.87 1.00
CA LEU A 369 5.88 5.82 0.78
C LEU A 369 4.65 5.14 0.21
N HIS A 370 4.83 4.19 -0.71
CA HIS A 370 3.71 3.45 -1.31
C HIS A 370 2.99 2.58 -0.27
N ILE A 371 3.72 1.88 0.60
CA ILE A 371 3.13 1.10 1.70
C ILE A 371 2.42 2.04 2.69
N MET A 372 3.05 3.17 3.06
CA MET A 372 2.40 4.18 3.91
C MET A 372 1.09 4.69 3.29
N GLN A 373 1.07 4.91 1.97
CA GLN A 373 -0.11 5.32 1.22
C GLN A 373 -1.17 4.21 1.19
N LYS A 374 -0.76 2.94 1.09
CA LYS A 374 -1.66 1.79 1.16
C LYS A 374 -2.33 1.69 2.54
N ILE A 375 -1.58 1.91 3.62
CA ILE A 375 -2.08 1.84 5.00
C ILE A 375 -3.13 2.93 5.25
N THR A 376 -2.90 4.15 4.75
CA THR A 376 -3.69 5.34 5.11
C THR A 376 -4.77 5.74 4.11
N ARG A 377 -4.73 5.27 2.86
CA ARG A 377 -5.72 5.63 1.84
C ARG A 377 -7.14 5.30 2.27
N ASN A 378 -8.01 6.31 2.30
CA ASN A 378 -9.43 6.20 2.66
C ASN A 378 -9.63 5.64 4.08
N LYS A 379 -8.73 5.98 5.01
CA LYS A 379 -8.79 5.59 6.43
C LYS A 379 -8.59 6.83 7.29
N ALA A 380 -9.69 7.48 7.68
CA ALA A 380 -9.66 8.74 8.43
C ALA A 380 -8.79 8.66 9.68
N HIS A 381 -9.00 7.64 10.51
CA HIS A 381 -8.22 7.40 11.73
C HIS A 381 -6.71 7.34 11.47
N ARG A 382 -6.30 6.57 10.45
CA ARG A 382 -4.88 6.40 10.10
C ARG A 382 -4.28 7.66 9.46
N CYS A 383 -5.08 8.46 8.75
CA CYS A 383 -4.67 9.77 8.26
C CYS A 383 -4.49 10.79 9.39
N LEU A 384 -5.34 10.77 10.41
CA LEU A 384 -5.21 11.62 11.60
C LEU A 384 -3.91 11.33 12.35
N LEU A 385 -3.49 10.06 12.45
CA LEU A 385 -2.17 9.70 13.01
C LEU A 385 -1.02 10.37 12.23
N LEU A 386 -1.06 10.38 10.89
CA LEU A 386 -0.05 11.09 10.08
C LEU A 386 0.00 12.59 10.34
N VAL A 387 -1.16 13.21 10.58
CA VAL A 387 -1.26 14.64 10.92
C VAL A 387 -0.69 14.89 12.32
N GLN A 388 -1.02 14.05 13.29
CA GLN A 388 -0.47 14.10 14.66
C GLN A 388 1.05 13.97 14.66
N TYR A 389 1.61 13.08 13.84
CA TYR A 389 3.06 12.91 13.67
C TYR A 389 3.73 14.04 12.86
N LYS A 390 2.99 15.10 12.48
CA LYS A 390 3.49 16.23 11.68
C LYS A 390 4.18 15.77 10.38
N SER A 391 3.69 14.68 9.78
CA SER A 391 4.34 14.01 8.65
C SER A 391 4.52 14.92 7.43
N SER A 392 3.61 15.89 7.21
CA SER A 392 3.70 16.84 6.10
C SER A 392 5.00 17.67 6.09
N THR A 393 5.60 17.94 7.25
CA THR A 393 6.89 18.64 7.32
C THR A 393 8.04 17.74 6.90
N ILE A 394 8.01 16.48 7.35
CA ILE A 394 9.04 15.47 7.08
C ILE A 394 9.04 15.11 5.58
N LEU A 395 7.86 14.80 5.04
CA LEU A 395 7.70 14.30 3.67
C LEU A 395 7.90 15.37 2.59
N ARG A 396 7.85 16.66 2.94
CA ARG A 396 8.00 17.77 1.97
C ARG A 396 9.31 17.69 1.19
N LYS A 397 10.41 17.27 1.84
CA LYS A 397 11.72 17.14 1.17
C LYS A 397 11.65 16.20 -0.03
N GLY A 398 10.83 15.15 0.03
CA GLY A 398 10.63 14.20 -1.07
C GLY A 398 10.00 14.83 -2.32
N LEU A 399 9.33 15.98 -2.20
CA LEU A 399 8.83 16.71 -3.37
C LEU A 399 9.95 17.41 -4.13
N LYS A 400 11.08 17.76 -3.49
CA LYS A 400 12.19 18.46 -4.17
C LYS A 400 13.01 17.58 -5.10
N ILE A 401 12.90 16.26 -4.93
CA ILE A 401 13.67 15.27 -5.69
C ILE A 401 12.96 15.04 -7.04
N PRO A 402 13.67 15.12 -8.18
CA PRO A 402 13.09 15.04 -9.52
C PRO A 402 12.76 13.61 -9.97
N ASP A 403 12.31 12.74 -9.06
CA ASP A 403 11.77 11.41 -9.41
C ASP A 403 10.23 11.44 -9.42
N PRO A 404 9.59 11.12 -10.57
CA PRO A 404 8.12 11.15 -10.68
C PRO A 404 7.40 10.21 -9.70
N HIS A 405 7.98 9.05 -9.38
CA HIS A 405 7.30 8.05 -8.55
C HIS A 405 7.32 8.44 -7.06
N LEU A 406 8.48 8.89 -6.57
CA LEU A 406 8.66 9.41 -5.22
C LEU A 406 7.74 10.61 -4.98
N ARG A 407 7.73 11.57 -5.92
CA ARG A 407 6.83 12.72 -5.88
C ARG A 407 5.37 12.29 -5.89
N PHE A 408 4.99 11.35 -6.75
CA PHE A 408 3.61 10.88 -6.84
C PHE A 408 3.08 10.25 -5.55
N TYR A 409 3.85 9.36 -4.91
CA TYR A 409 3.43 8.77 -3.63
C TYR A 409 3.45 9.77 -2.48
N THR A 410 4.39 10.71 -2.50
CA THR A 410 4.40 11.85 -1.57
C THR A 410 3.11 12.66 -1.73
N LEU A 411 2.77 13.12 -2.94
CA LEU A 411 1.55 13.90 -3.21
C LEU A 411 0.28 13.14 -2.82
N LYS A 412 0.22 11.81 -3.01
CA LYS A 412 -0.90 11.00 -2.54
C LYS A 412 -1.05 10.98 -1.03
N LEU A 413 0.06 10.93 -0.28
CA LEU A 413 0.04 11.02 1.18
C LEU A 413 -0.42 12.41 1.65
N PHE A 414 0.00 13.47 0.95
CA PHE A 414 -0.50 14.82 1.21
C PHE A 414 -2.01 14.92 0.92
N LYS A 415 -2.47 14.40 -0.22
CA LYS A 415 -3.90 14.37 -0.61
C LYS A 415 -4.78 13.78 0.49
N SER A 416 -4.39 12.63 1.06
CA SER A 416 -5.16 11.98 2.14
C SER A 416 -5.18 12.78 3.45
N GLN A 417 -4.22 13.68 3.69
CA GLN A 417 -4.13 14.47 4.92
C GLN A 417 -4.84 15.82 4.83
N VAL A 418 -5.05 16.36 3.62
CA VAL A 418 -5.62 17.71 3.43
C VAL A 418 -6.93 17.97 4.17
N PRO A 419 -7.91 17.03 4.21
CA PRO A 419 -9.17 17.26 4.93
C PRO A 419 -8.96 17.61 6.40
N TYR A 420 -8.03 16.91 7.05
CA TYR A 420 -7.74 17.04 8.48
C TYR A 420 -6.69 18.14 8.76
N CYS A 421 -6.20 18.83 7.73
CA CYS A 421 -5.29 19.96 7.88
C CYS A 421 -6.08 21.27 7.96
N GLY A 422 -5.74 22.09 8.96
CA GLY A 422 -6.37 23.39 9.19
C GLY A 422 -6.12 24.42 8.07
N ARG A 423 -6.92 25.49 8.08
CA ARG A 423 -6.91 26.56 7.06
C ARG A 423 -5.53 27.18 6.84
N LYS A 424 -4.78 27.45 7.92
CA LYS A 424 -3.42 28.02 7.86
C LYS A 424 -2.46 27.14 7.06
N TRP A 425 -2.53 25.82 7.27
CA TRP A 425 -1.70 24.87 6.54
C TRP A 425 -2.05 24.89 5.05
N ARG A 426 -3.33 24.94 4.68
CA ARG A 426 -3.73 24.97 3.26
C ARG A 426 -3.23 26.23 2.55
N GLN A 427 -3.29 27.39 3.22
CA GLN A 427 -2.77 28.66 2.69
C GLN A 427 -1.26 28.59 2.42
N SER A 428 -0.46 28.05 3.34
CA SER A 428 0.99 27.92 3.16
C SER A 428 1.40 26.79 2.20
N ASN A 429 0.46 25.89 1.85
CA ASN A 429 0.71 24.72 1.01
C ASN A 429 0.00 24.74 -0.34
N MET A 430 -0.43 25.92 -0.80
CA MET A 430 -1.20 26.02 -2.03
C MET A 430 -0.50 25.38 -3.24
N ARG A 431 0.83 25.51 -3.35
CA ARG A 431 1.60 24.88 -4.43
C ARG A 431 1.53 23.34 -4.38
N VAL A 432 1.54 22.76 -3.18
CA VAL A 432 1.38 21.30 -2.99
C VAL A 432 -0.04 20.87 -3.35
N ILE A 433 -1.05 21.66 -2.95
CA ILE A 433 -2.46 21.41 -3.31
C ILE A 433 -2.64 21.45 -4.83
N THR A 434 -2.07 22.45 -5.49
CA THR A 434 -2.04 22.54 -6.96
C THR A 434 -1.31 21.34 -7.58
N ALA A 435 -0.18 20.92 -7.03
CA ALA A 435 0.52 19.73 -7.51
C ALA A 435 -0.33 18.45 -7.36
N ILE A 436 -1.09 18.30 -6.27
CA ILE A 436 -2.05 17.20 -6.12
C ILE A 436 -3.09 17.27 -7.24
N TYR A 437 -3.67 18.43 -7.51
CA TYR A 437 -4.67 18.59 -8.57
C TYR A 437 -4.13 18.22 -9.96
N LEU A 438 -2.87 18.57 -10.26
CA LEU A 438 -2.24 18.30 -11.56
C LEU A 438 -1.78 16.84 -11.74
N TYR A 439 -1.21 16.23 -10.69
CA TYR A 439 -0.52 14.95 -10.80
C TYR A 439 -1.26 13.76 -10.17
N CYS A 440 -2.20 13.99 -9.26
CA CYS A 440 -3.06 12.94 -8.71
C CYS A 440 -4.38 12.89 -9.47
N ARG A 441 -4.70 11.72 -10.04
CA ARG A 441 -5.98 11.49 -10.73
C ARG A 441 -7.17 11.87 -9.83
N PRO A 442 -8.09 12.74 -10.29
CA PRO A 442 -9.36 12.98 -9.63
C PRO A 442 -10.29 11.76 -9.74
N GLU A 443 -10.96 11.43 -8.65
CA GLU A 443 -12.03 10.44 -8.54
C GLU A 443 -13.38 11.18 -8.37
N LEU A 444 -14.49 10.59 -8.83
CA LEU A 444 -15.79 11.27 -8.80
C LEU A 444 -16.28 11.59 -7.37
N ARG A 445 -15.82 10.82 -6.38
CA ARG A 445 -16.13 10.97 -4.95
C ARG A 445 -15.00 11.64 -4.16
N ASP A 446 -14.07 12.31 -4.86
CA ASP A 446 -12.95 13.00 -4.21
C ASP A 446 -13.42 14.31 -3.57
N ASP A 447 -13.81 14.24 -2.30
CA ASP A 447 -14.28 15.40 -1.54
C ASP A 447 -13.18 16.04 -0.67
N TRP A 448 -11.91 15.69 -0.91
CA TRP A 448 -10.76 16.08 -0.08
C TRP A 448 -10.48 17.60 0.06
N LEU A 449 -11.11 18.44 -0.79
CA LEU A 449 -11.09 19.91 -0.70
C LEU A 449 -12.45 20.50 -0.34
N ALA A 450 -13.53 19.74 -0.47
CA ALA A 450 -14.86 20.19 -0.08
C ALA A 450 -14.87 20.20 1.45
N GLY A 451 -15.29 21.32 2.05
CA GLY A 451 -15.44 21.44 3.49
C GLY A 451 -16.67 20.69 3.99
N SER A 452 -16.76 19.39 3.70
CA SER A 452 -17.72 18.48 4.32
C SER A 452 -17.57 18.49 5.84
N ASP A 453 -18.50 17.84 6.54
CA ASP A 453 -18.47 17.72 8.00
C ASP A 453 -17.27 16.84 8.46
N VAL A 454 -16.08 17.45 8.46
CA VAL A 454 -14.84 16.79 8.88
C VAL A 454 -14.90 16.45 10.36
N ASP A 455 -15.62 17.25 11.16
CA ASP A 455 -15.74 17.02 12.60
C ASP A 455 -16.49 15.71 12.87
N ALA A 456 -17.63 15.48 12.19
CA ALA A 456 -18.32 14.19 12.23
C ALA A 456 -17.44 13.02 11.73
N GLU A 457 -16.69 13.21 10.64
CA GLU A 457 -15.78 12.17 10.12
C GLU A 457 -14.67 11.81 11.13
N VAL A 458 -14.15 12.81 11.85
CA VAL A 458 -13.13 12.63 12.89
C VAL A 458 -13.70 11.87 14.09
N GLU A 459 -14.93 12.18 14.50
CA GLU A 459 -15.63 11.48 15.59
C GLU A 459 -15.88 10.01 15.22
N GLU A 460 -16.37 9.73 14.01
CA GLU A 460 -16.64 8.37 13.52
C GLU A 460 -15.36 7.58 13.17
N ALA A 461 -14.21 8.24 13.01
CA ALA A 461 -13.00 7.64 12.47
C ALA A 461 -12.52 6.42 13.26
N LEU A 462 -12.43 6.52 14.59
CA LEU A 462 -11.96 5.44 15.45
C LEU A 462 -12.97 4.28 15.53
N PRO A 463 -14.27 4.51 15.76
CA PRO A 463 -15.30 3.46 15.70
C PRO A 463 -15.28 2.69 14.36
N LEU A 464 -15.11 3.37 13.23
CA LEU A 464 -15.02 2.71 11.92
C LEU A 464 -13.77 1.83 11.76
N GLU A 465 -12.63 2.24 12.34
CA GLU A 465 -11.42 1.42 12.35
C GLU A 465 -11.60 0.16 13.21
N GLN A 466 -12.26 0.28 14.37
CA GLN A 466 -12.57 -0.85 15.27
C GLN A 466 -13.58 -1.81 14.63
N ALA A 467 -14.66 -1.29 14.03
CA ALA A 467 -15.63 -2.10 13.30
C ALA A 467 -14.98 -2.90 12.15
N LEU A 468 -14.04 -2.29 11.44
CA LEU A 468 -13.29 -2.98 10.39
C LEU A 468 -12.35 -4.07 10.94
N ARG A 469 -11.71 -3.84 12.09
CA ARG A 469 -10.93 -4.86 12.79
C ARG A 469 -11.82 -6.04 13.18
N GLY A 470 -12.98 -5.78 13.77
CA GLY A 470 -13.95 -6.81 14.13
C GLY A 470 -14.42 -7.62 12.92
N LEU A 471 -14.78 -6.95 11.82
CA LEU A 471 -15.14 -7.63 10.56
C LEU A 471 -14.02 -8.51 10.02
N THR A 472 -12.76 -8.02 10.08
CA THR A 472 -11.59 -8.76 9.61
C THR A 472 -11.34 -10.01 10.46
N HIS A 473 -11.45 -9.87 11.79
CA HIS A 473 -11.30 -10.96 12.75
C HIS A 473 -12.38 -12.03 12.58
N TRP A 474 -13.66 -11.61 12.55
CA TRP A 474 -14.79 -12.49 12.29
C TRP A 474 -14.63 -13.27 10.98
N TRP A 475 -14.21 -12.59 9.91
CA TRP A 475 -13.96 -13.24 8.64
C TRP A 475 -12.86 -14.30 8.72
N HIS A 476 -11.76 -14.02 9.44
CA HIS A 476 -10.71 -15.00 9.64
C HIS A 476 -11.14 -16.22 10.42
N LEU A 477 -11.87 -16.05 11.51
CA LEU A 477 -12.39 -17.19 12.28
C LEU A 477 -13.30 -18.07 11.44
N ARG A 478 -14.09 -17.46 10.55
CA ARG A 478 -14.99 -18.19 9.66
C ARG A 478 -14.26 -18.95 8.55
N GLN A 479 -13.26 -18.33 7.92
CA GLN A 479 -12.57 -18.88 6.76
C GLN A 479 -11.37 -19.77 7.12
N TYR A 480 -10.69 -19.49 8.23
CA TYR A 480 -9.46 -20.16 8.67
C TYR A 480 -9.65 -20.84 10.04
N LYS A 481 -10.77 -21.57 10.20
CA LYS A 481 -11.14 -22.27 11.43
C LYS A 481 -10.03 -23.16 11.98
N ASP A 482 -9.41 -23.95 11.11
CA ASP A 482 -8.38 -24.91 11.51
C ASP A 482 -7.08 -24.23 12.01
N ILE A 483 -6.86 -22.98 11.61
CA ILE A 483 -5.64 -22.21 11.93
C ILE A 483 -5.87 -21.33 13.16
N MET A 484 -7.05 -20.72 13.28
CA MET A 484 -7.37 -19.74 14.33
C MET A 484 -8.21 -20.31 15.47
N GLY A 485 -8.94 -21.43 15.28
CA GLY A 485 -9.95 -21.93 16.21
C GLY A 485 -9.51 -23.09 17.12
N GLY A 486 -8.38 -23.74 16.88
CA GLY A 486 -8.03 -24.98 17.60
C GLY A 486 -9.13 -26.06 17.51
N PRO A 487 -9.06 -27.14 18.31
CA PRO A 487 -10.08 -28.21 18.31
C PRO A 487 -11.50 -27.75 18.69
N ASP A 488 -11.61 -26.61 19.38
CA ASP A 488 -12.86 -26.04 19.91
C ASP A 488 -13.35 -24.81 19.13
N GLY A 489 -12.93 -24.65 17.87
CA GLY A 489 -13.14 -23.42 17.07
C GLY A 489 -14.59 -22.96 16.90
N THR A 490 -15.57 -23.83 17.16
CA THR A 490 -17.00 -23.47 17.25
C THR A 490 -17.36 -22.72 18.55
N SER A 491 -16.74 -23.06 19.70
CA SER A 491 -16.97 -22.40 20.99
C SER A 491 -16.49 -20.95 20.98
N ILE A 492 -15.34 -20.69 20.35
CA ILE A 492 -14.76 -19.33 20.24
C ILE A 492 -15.65 -18.40 19.41
N ILE A 493 -16.24 -18.89 18.32
CA ILE A 493 -17.11 -18.07 17.44
C ILE A 493 -18.41 -17.68 18.15
N ASP A 494 -18.96 -18.57 18.97
CA ASP A 494 -20.18 -18.32 19.74
C ASP A 494 -19.90 -17.45 21.00
N GLU A 495 -18.76 -17.63 21.67
CA GLU A 495 -18.30 -16.79 22.78
C GLU A 495 -17.92 -15.36 22.34
N GLU A 496 -17.37 -15.19 21.13
CA GLU A 496 -17.01 -13.88 20.58
C GLU A 496 -18.21 -13.06 20.06
N ARG A 497 -19.34 -13.71 19.78
CA ARG A 497 -20.61 -13.01 19.50
C ARG A 497 -20.98 -12.06 20.64
N ASP A 498 -20.72 -12.48 21.88
CA ASP A 498 -20.89 -11.67 23.07
C ASP A 498 -19.73 -10.67 23.29
N PHE A 499 -18.52 -10.96 22.78
CA PHE A 499 -17.37 -10.06 22.88
C PHE A 499 -17.58 -8.77 22.10
N PHE A 500 -18.05 -8.85 20.85
CA PHE A 500 -18.30 -7.65 20.04
C PHE A 500 -19.42 -6.79 20.60
N VAL A 501 -20.48 -7.40 21.14
CA VAL A 501 -21.56 -6.69 21.85
C VAL A 501 -21.01 -6.01 23.10
N ARG A 502 -20.20 -6.70 23.92
CA ARG A 502 -19.57 -6.11 25.12
C ARG A 502 -18.56 -5.00 24.82
N GLU A 503 -17.74 -5.14 23.77
CA GLU A 503 -16.79 -4.08 23.36
C GLU A 503 -17.53 -2.86 22.82
N LEU A 504 -18.59 -3.05 22.03
CA LEU A 504 -19.43 -1.95 21.55
C LEU A 504 -20.15 -1.24 22.71
N GLU A 505 -20.62 -2.00 23.70
CA GLU A 505 -21.24 -1.49 24.93
C GLU A 505 -20.21 -0.82 25.86
N SER A 506 -18.99 -1.34 25.97
CA SER A 506 -17.92 -0.74 26.78
C SER A 506 -17.31 0.52 26.15
N MET A 507 -17.51 0.74 24.85
CA MET A 507 -17.12 1.97 24.13
C MET A 507 -18.05 3.16 24.39
N GLY A 508 -18.98 3.07 25.35
CA GLY A 508 -19.55 4.27 25.98
C GLY A 508 -20.59 5.03 25.16
N TRP A 509 -21.37 4.35 24.31
CA TRP A 509 -22.54 4.92 23.63
C TRP A 509 -23.68 5.38 24.58
N GLY A 510 -23.50 5.28 25.89
CA GLY A 510 -24.45 5.76 26.91
C GLY A 510 -23.89 6.79 27.91
N PHE A 511 -22.67 7.32 27.71
CA PHE A 511 -22.02 8.24 28.67
C PHE A 511 -21.52 9.55 28.05
N ALA A 512 -21.87 9.84 26.80
CA ALA A 512 -21.47 11.09 26.14
C ALA A 512 -22.31 12.32 26.56
N GLU A 513 -23.34 12.16 27.40
CA GLU A 513 -24.19 13.29 27.85
C GLU A 513 -23.67 14.01 29.12
N ASP A 514 -22.75 13.44 29.90
CA ASP A 514 -22.35 13.98 31.21
C ASP A 514 -20.94 14.60 31.28
N MET A 515 -20.27 14.80 30.13
CA MET A 515 -18.95 15.46 30.07
C MET A 515 -18.98 16.79 29.31
N ALA A 516 -20.16 17.41 29.16
CA ALA A 516 -20.36 18.67 28.45
C ALA A 516 -20.44 19.92 29.36
N GLU A 517 -20.23 19.82 30.68
CA GLU A 517 -20.42 20.96 31.59
C GLU A 517 -19.16 21.53 32.29
N ASP A 518 -17.94 21.04 32.06
CA ASP A 518 -16.76 21.57 32.77
C ASP A 518 -15.52 21.84 31.88
N ALA A 519 -15.70 22.61 30.80
CA ALA A 519 -14.58 23.17 30.05
C ALA A 519 -14.87 24.56 29.46
N ASP A 520 -15.36 25.49 30.28
CA ASP A 520 -15.21 26.92 30.02
C ASP A 520 -14.24 27.51 31.06
N MET A 521 -12.99 27.73 30.65
CA MET A 521 -12.06 28.77 31.13
C MET A 521 -10.61 28.40 30.75
N GLY A 522 -9.96 29.28 29.97
CA GLY A 522 -8.49 29.40 30.04
C GLY A 522 -7.73 29.29 28.72
N ASN A 523 -7.85 30.32 27.89
CA ASN A 523 -6.92 30.63 26.82
C ASN A 523 -5.52 30.95 27.39
N GLN A 524 -4.51 30.08 27.22
CA GLN A 524 -3.10 30.50 27.31
C GLN A 524 -2.15 29.61 26.50
N MET A 525 -1.55 30.22 25.47
CA MET A 525 -0.36 29.72 24.80
C MET A 525 0.82 29.63 25.79
N VAL A 526 1.49 28.48 25.85
CA VAL A 526 2.87 28.37 26.37
C VAL A 526 3.69 27.42 25.50
N ASN A 527 4.92 27.84 25.27
CA ASN A 527 6.00 27.31 24.45
C ASN A 527 6.31 25.80 24.56
N GLY A 528 6.82 25.29 23.43
CA GLY A 528 8.01 24.44 23.31
C GLY A 528 8.31 23.42 24.41
N THR A 529 8.12 22.16 24.08
CA THR A 529 8.87 21.06 24.70
C THR A 529 9.54 20.27 23.60
N GLU A 530 10.86 20.27 23.66
CA GLU A 530 11.76 19.41 22.90
C GLU A 530 11.34 17.94 23.05
N TRP A 531 11.37 17.22 21.93
CA TRP A 531 11.31 15.78 21.93
C TRP A 531 12.69 15.27 22.38
N ASP A 532 12.82 15.01 23.68
CA ASP A 532 13.96 14.31 24.27
C ASP A 532 13.46 13.06 25.02
N GLY A 533 14.20 11.96 24.87
CA GLY A 533 14.22 10.85 25.81
C GLY A 533 13.24 9.69 25.61
N GLY A 534 13.73 8.61 24.97
CA GLY A 534 13.51 7.24 25.45
C GLY A 534 12.33 6.45 24.88
N LEU A 535 12.60 5.62 23.86
CA LEU A 535 11.85 4.37 23.72
C LEU A 535 12.15 3.53 24.97
N GLN A 536 11.20 3.44 25.90
CA GLN A 536 11.22 2.44 26.96
C GLN A 536 11.19 1.04 26.31
N THR A 537 12.27 0.30 26.54
CA THR A 537 12.46 -1.09 26.09
C THR A 537 11.87 -2.12 27.05
N ASP A 538 11.16 -1.72 28.10
CA ASP A 538 10.76 -2.66 29.15
C ASP A 538 9.27 -2.96 29.08
N GLY A 539 8.96 -4.08 28.42
CA GLY A 539 7.60 -4.61 28.31
C GLY A 539 7.50 -5.76 27.30
N TRP A 540 8.56 -6.57 27.18
CA TRP A 540 8.60 -7.72 26.27
C TRP A 540 9.31 -8.87 27.00
N SER A 541 8.56 -9.59 27.82
CA SER A 541 8.93 -10.90 28.38
C SER A 541 7.80 -11.88 28.10
#